data_AF-A0A942AM44-F1
#
_entry.id   AF-A0A942AM44-F1
#
_cell.length_a   1.000
_cell.length_b   1.000
_cell.length_c   1.000
_cell.angle_alpha   90.00
_cell.angle_beta   90.00
_cell.angle_gamma   90.00
#
_symmetry.space_group_name_H-M   'P 1'
#
loop_
_entity.id
_entity.type
_entity.pdbx_description
1 polymer ?
#
loop_
_entity_poly.entity_id
_entity_poly.type
_entity_poly.pdbx_seq_one_letter_code
_entity_poly.pdbx_strand_id
1 'polypeptide(L)'
;MKKFLFLVILSLTLFSCEGPMGPQGPQGVPGEGMFWKCYTYTVKSQDWQLVTSPDGLNTYYMYEFQNKDITDDLYIDGYVLGYLVQSPGADNEVITPLPYTIHKGEADGDNALLWTETYTYDYMPGSVAFYVQYSDFIEQQPGDMVFRLVLNN
;
A
#
# COMPACT_ATOMS: atom_id res chain seq x y z
N MET A 1 34.23 9.64 56.41
CA MET A 1 33.58 9.65 55.07
C MET A 1 32.36 8.72 55.00
N LYS A 2 32.43 7.45 55.44
CA LYS A 2 31.32 6.49 55.34
C LYS A 2 30.05 6.86 56.15
N LYS A 3 30.21 7.53 57.30
CA LYS A 3 29.08 8.01 58.15
C LYS A 3 28.35 9.24 57.58
N PHE A 4 29.05 10.09 56.84
CA PHE A 4 28.45 11.24 56.15
C PHE A 4 27.74 10.81 54.87
N LEU A 5 28.29 9.84 54.14
CA LEU A 5 27.65 9.27 52.96
C LEU A 5 26.30 8.62 53.29
N PHE A 6 26.22 7.94 54.44
CA PHE A 6 24.98 7.33 54.93
C PHE A 6 23.89 8.36 55.23
N LEU A 7 24.28 9.52 55.75
CA LEU A 7 23.36 10.60 56.14
C LEU A 7 22.80 11.34 54.91
N VAL A 8 23.60 11.46 53.84
CA VAL A 8 23.18 12.02 52.54
C VAL A 8 22.26 11.07 51.77
N ILE A 9 22.52 9.76 51.82
CA ILE A 9 21.65 8.76 51.18
C ILE A 9 20.30 8.67 51.91
N LEU A 10 20.30 8.74 53.25
CA LEU A 10 19.08 8.72 54.05
C LEU A 10 18.21 9.97 53.84
N SER A 11 18.80 11.14 53.54
CA SER A 11 18.02 12.33 53.20
C SER A 11 17.35 12.22 51.82
N LEU A 12 18.01 11.59 50.84
CA LEU A 12 17.44 11.43 49.48
C LEU A 12 16.23 10.48 49.45
N THR A 13 16.18 9.47 50.33
CA THR A 13 15.05 8.54 50.40
C THR A 13 13.83 9.10 51.12
N LEU A 14 14.02 10.08 52.03
CA LEU A 14 12.92 10.70 52.79
C LEU A 14 12.25 11.88 52.05
N PHE A 15 12.86 12.39 50.97
CA PHE A 15 12.31 13.43 50.11
C PHE A 15 11.98 12.93 48.68
N SER A 16 11.89 11.60 48.47
CA SER A 16 11.28 11.07 47.26
C SER A 16 9.80 11.41 47.28
N CYS A 17 9.43 12.53 46.65
CA CYS A 17 8.06 12.94 46.44
C CYS A 17 7.37 11.91 45.55
N GLU A 18 6.87 10.83 46.14
CA GLU A 18 5.70 10.14 45.59
C GLU A 18 4.49 11.06 45.84
N GLY A 19 4.43 12.14 45.06
CA GLY A 19 3.23 12.96 44.99
C GLY A 19 2.12 12.15 44.32
N PRO A 20 0.84 12.42 44.63
CA PRO A 20 -0.25 11.84 43.87
C PRO A 20 -0.02 12.12 42.38
N MET A 21 -0.34 11.13 41.54
CA MET A 21 -0.32 11.30 40.09
C MET A 21 -0.99 12.64 39.76
N GLY A 22 -0.30 13.48 38.99
CA GLY A 22 -0.83 14.76 38.56
C GLY A 22 -2.18 14.58 37.85
N PRO A 23 -3.04 15.61 37.84
CA PRO A 23 -4.30 15.51 37.12
C PRO A 23 -4.04 15.10 35.67
N GLN A 24 -4.91 14.23 35.14
CA GLN A 24 -4.88 13.88 33.72
C GLN A 24 -4.86 15.17 32.90
N GLY A 25 -3.93 15.26 31.95
CA GLY A 25 -3.87 16.38 31.03
C GLY A 25 -5.20 16.56 30.30
N PRO A 26 -5.52 17.77 29.81
CA PRO A 26 -6.72 17.99 29.03
C PRO A 26 -6.77 17.00 27.87
N GLN A 27 -7.99 16.50 27.57
CA GLN A 27 -8.19 15.68 26.39
C GLN A 27 -7.69 16.45 25.16
N GLY A 28 -6.87 15.78 24.33
CA GLY A 28 -6.42 16.36 23.07
C GLY A 28 -7.62 16.80 22.23
N VAL A 29 -7.43 17.82 21.38
CA VAL A 29 -8.44 18.19 20.40
C VAL A 29 -8.86 16.94 19.62
N PRO A 30 -10.17 16.71 19.43
CA PRO A 30 -10.63 15.66 18.52
C PRO A 30 -9.91 15.83 17.19
N GLY A 31 -9.25 14.78 16.70
CA GLY A 31 -8.64 14.83 15.38
C GLY A 31 -9.72 15.17 14.35
N GLU A 32 -9.40 16.00 13.37
CA GLU A 32 -10.28 16.19 12.22
C GLU A 32 -10.54 14.81 11.62
N GLY A 33 -11.82 14.47 11.41
CA GLY A 33 -12.22 13.14 10.95
C GLY A 33 -11.48 12.80 9.65
N MET A 34 -10.74 11.70 9.64
CA MET A 34 -10.07 11.25 8.43
C MET A 34 -11.13 10.77 7.42
N PHE A 35 -11.23 11.45 6.28
CA PHE A 35 -12.15 11.08 5.20
C PHE A 35 -11.45 10.12 4.24
N TRP A 36 -11.33 8.84 4.61
CA TRP A 36 -10.88 7.82 3.67
C TRP A 36 -12.05 7.16 2.93
N LYS A 37 -11.98 7.10 1.60
CA LYS A 37 -12.88 6.26 0.78
C LYS A 37 -12.11 5.07 0.25
N CYS A 38 -12.68 3.87 0.40
CA CYS A 38 -12.08 2.63 -0.09
C CYS A 38 -12.86 2.11 -1.29
N TYR A 39 -12.17 1.86 -2.40
CA TYR A 39 -12.72 1.26 -3.61
C TYR A 39 -12.07 -0.09 -3.85
N THR A 40 -12.86 -1.08 -4.28
CA THR A 40 -12.35 -2.37 -4.76
C THR A 40 -12.69 -2.49 -6.24
N TYR A 41 -11.69 -2.78 -7.06
CA TYR A 41 -11.79 -2.94 -8.50
C TYR A 41 -11.46 -4.37 -8.88
N THR A 42 -12.17 -4.90 -9.87
CA THR A 42 -11.87 -6.22 -10.43
C THR A 42 -11.67 -6.07 -11.91
N VAL A 43 -10.44 -6.30 -12.39
CA VAL A 43 -10.15 -6.41 -13.82
C VAL A 43 -10.31 -7.86 -14.20
N LYS A 44 -11.25 -8.17 -15.10
CA LYS A 44 -11.39 -9.53 -15.61
C LYS A 44 -10.26 -9.82 -16.59
N SER A 45 -9.84 -11.08 -16.65
CA SER A 45 -8.78 -11.54 -17.55
C SER A 45 -9.01 -11.04 -18.98
N GLN A 46 -10.25 -11.14 -19.48
CA GLN A 46 -10.64 -10.72 -20.83
C GLN A 46 -10.69 -9.19 -21.05
N ASP A 47 -10.74 -8.39 -19.97
CA ASP A 47 -10.92 -6.95 -20.06
C ASP A 47 -9.58 -6.22 -20.20
N TRP A 48 -8.48 -6.85 -19.77
CA TRP A 48 -7.13 -6.32 -19.93
C TRP A 48 -6.82 -5.95 -21.38
N GLN A 49 -6.43 -4.70 -21.58
CA GLN A 49 -6.07 -4.15 -22.88
C GLN A 49 -4.56 -4.31 -23.10
N LEU A 50 -4.18 -5.03 -24.14
CA LEU A 50 -2.79 -5.14 -24.58
C LEU A 50 -2.33 -3.82 -25.21
N VAL A 51 -1.25 -3.26 -24.69
CA VAL A 51 -0.55 -2.13 -25.29
C VAL A 51 0.86 -2.59 -25.64
N THR A 52 1.23 -2.48 -26.91
CA THR A 52 2.54 -2.90 -27.40
C THR A 52 3.02 -2.00 -28.53
N SER A 53 4.33 -1.92 -28.71
CA SER A 53 4.94 -1.21 -29.84
C SER A 53 4.99 -2.13 -31.08
N PRO A 54 5.12 -1.60 -32.31
CA PRO A 54 5.14 -2.43 -33.52
C PRO A 54 6.25 -3.49 -33.58
N ASP A 55 7.32 -3.31 -32.81
CA ASP A 55 8.44 -4.24 -32.68
C ASP A 55 8.23 -5.29 -31.56
N GLY A 56 7.08 -5.26 -30.89
CA GLY A 56 6.76 -6.14 -29.75
C GLY A 56 7.47 -5.75 -28.45
N LEU A 57 8.22 -4.65 -28.44
CA LEU A 57 8.90 -4.13 -27.26
C LEU A 57 7.97 -3.17 -26.51
N ASN A 58 8.21 -3.01 -25.20
CA ASN A 58 7.35 -2.19 -24.32
C ASN A 58 5.92 -2.71 -24.19
N THR A 59 5.74 -4.04 -24.26
CA THR A 59 4.45 -4.69 -24.05
C THR A 59 4.01 -4.60 -22.58
N TYR A 60 2.77 -4.18 -22.35
CA TYR A 60 2.10 -4.23 -21.05
C TYR A 60 0.59 -4.37 -21.23
N TYR A 61 -0.11 -4.71 -20.14
CA TYR A 61 -1.57 -4.72 -20.11
C TYR A 61 -2.08 -3.64 -19.18
N MET A 62 -3.19 -3.01 -19.56
CA MET A 62 -3.85 -2.02 -18.70
C MET A 62 -5.37 -2.15 -18.69
N TYR A 63 -6.00 -1.60 -17.67
CA TYR A 63 -7.44 -1.37 -17.66
C TYR A 63 -7.78 -0.12 -16.83
N GLU A 64 -8.62 0.74 -17.38
CA GLU A 64 -9.05 1.98 -16.76
C GLU A 64 -10.47 1.86 -16.16
N PHE A 65 -10.62 2.31 -14.93
CA PHE A 65 -11.91 2.52 -14.29
C PHE A 65 -12.21 4.00 -14.12
N GLN A 66 -13.46 4.38 -14.34
CA GLN A 66 -13.97 5.69 -13.98
C GLN A 66 -14.23 5.75 -12.47
N ASN A 67 -13.67 6.76 -11.81
CA ASN A 67 -13.92 7.09 -10.41
C ASN A 67 -14.00 8.62 -10.23
N LYS A 68 -15.23 9.14 -10.21
CA LYS A 68 -15.54 10.55 -9.97
C LYS A 68 -15.13 11.08 -8.58
N ASP A 69 -14.83 10.19 -7.63
CA ASP A 69 -14.38 10.58 -6.29
C ASP A 69 -12.87 10.82 -6.23
N ILE A 70 -12.14 10.53 -7.31
CA ILE A 70 -10.80 11.08 -7.56
C ILE A 70 -11.02 12.49 -8.12
N THR A 71 -11.11 13.47 -7.23
CA THR A 71 -11.37 14.88 -7.59
C THR A 71 -10.07 15.64 -7.84
N ASP A 72 -10.16 16.86 -8.39
CA ASP A 72 -9.01 17.76 -8.50
C ASP A 72 -8.37 18.02 -7.12
N ASP A 73 -9.18 18.27 -6.09
CA ASP A 73 -8.69 18.47 -4.72
C ASP A 73 -7.90 17.24 -4.21
N LEU A 74 -8.38 16.02 -4.44
CA LEU A 74 -7.66 14.80 -4.05
C LEU A 74 -6.33 14.69 -4.81
N TYR A 75 -6.34 15.03 -6.10
CA TYR A 75 -5.17 14.95 -6.97
C TYR A 75 -4.08 15.96 -6.59
N ILE A 76 -4.48 17.14 -6.09
CA ILE A 76 -3.55 18.22 -5.74
C ILE A 76 -3.08 18.13 -4.28
N ASP A 77 -4.01 17.95 -3.34
CA ASP A 77 -3.75 18.09 -1.90
C ASP A 77 -3.85 16.76 -1.12
N GLY A 78 -4.49 15.75 -1.71
CA GLY A 78 -4.70 14.46 -1.09
C GLY A 78 -3.67 13.39 -1.50
N TYR A 79 -4.00 12.14 -1.22
CA TYR A 79 -3.24 10.99 -1.73
C TYR A 79 -4.12 9.78 -2.00
N VAL A 80 -3.67 8.98 -2.96
CA VAL A 80 -4.27 7.69 -3.32
C VAL A 80 -3.26 6.59 -3.04
N LEU A 81 -3.65 5.60 -2.24
CA LEU A 81 -2.83 4.42 -1.95
C LEU A 81 -3.47 3.16 -2.52
N GLY A 82 -2.75 2.47 -3.41
CA GLY A 82 -3.21 1.27 -4.09
C GLY A 82 -2.60 -0.03 -3.57
N TYR A 83 -3.39 -1.09 -3.62
CA TYR A 83 -3.03 -2.44 -3.22
C TYR A 83 -3.48 -3.47 -4.25
N LEU A 84 -2.69 -4.53 -4.44
CA LEU A 84 -3.16 -5.78 -5.03
C LEU A 84 -3.79 -6.66 -3.93
N VAL A 85 -4.97 -7.22 -4.18
CA VAL A 85 -5.64 -8.17 -3.30
C VAL A 85 -5.44 -9.58 -3.85
N GLN A 86 -4.72 -10.41 -3.11
CA GLN A 86 -4.44 -11.80 -3.44
C GLN A 86 -5.42 -12.70 -2.69
N SER A 87 -5.98 -13.71 -3.37
CA SER A 87 -6.98 -14.64 -2.81
C SER A 87 -8.21 -13.93 -2.21
N PRO A 88 -8.89 -13.04 -2.95
CA PRO A 88 -10.01 -12.26 -2.43
C PRO A 88 -11.13 -13.16 -1.90
N GLY A 89 -11.57 -12.93 -0.66
CA GLY A 89 -12.64 -13.66 0.01
C GLY A 89 -12.24 -15.03 0.60
N ALA A 90 -10.96 -15.42 0.54
CA ALA A 90 -10.46 -16.63 1.18
C ALA A 90 -9.84 -16.35 2.57
N ASP A 91 -9.68 -17.39 3.39
CA ASP A 91 -9.05 -17.29 4.72
C ASP A 91 -7.59 -16.79 4.67
N ASN A 92 -6.94 -16.91 3.52
CA ASN A 92 -5.58 -16.46 3.24
C ASN A 92 -5.54 -15.22 2.30
N GLU A 93 -6.59 -14.39 2.32
CA GLU A 93 -6.55 -13.09 1.63
C GLU A 93 -5.37 -12.25 2.13
N VAL A 94 -4.58 -11.71 1.20
CA VAL A 94 -3.45 -10.82 1.50
C VAL A 94 -3.57 -9.58 0.63
N ILE A 95 -3.30 -8.41 1.22
CA ILE A 95 -3.19 -7.15 0.48
C ILE A 95 -1.74 -6.68 0.47
N THR A 96 -1.25 -6.33 -0.71
CA THR A 96 0.15 -5.90 -0.91
C THR A 96 0.17 -4.53 -1.57
N PRO A 97 0.89 -3.52 -1.02
CA PRO A 97 0.93 -2.19 -1.60
C PRO A 97 1.55 -2.20 -3.00
N LEU A 98 1.06 -1.32 -3.87
CA LEU A 98 1.59 -1.13 -5.21
C LEU A 98 2.67 -0.03 -5.23
N PRO A 99 3.70 -0.13 -6.11
CA PRO A 99 3.92 -1.20 -7.06
C PRO A 99 4.32 -2.53 -6.39
N TYR A 100 3.87 -3.65 -6.96
CA TYR A 100 4.21 -4.98 -6.48
C TYR A 100 4.93 -5.77 -7.57
N THR A 101 6.14 -6.23 -7.25
CA THR A 101 7.02 -6.94 -8.16
C THR A 101 7.20 -8.38 -7.73
N ILE A 102 7.00 -9.32 -8.65
CA ILE A 102 7.09 -10.77 -8.43
C ILE A 102 8.08 -11.35 -9.43
N HIS A 103 9.15 -11.98 -8.94
CA HIS A 103 10.07 -12.73 -9.78
C HIS A 103 9.56 -14.15 -9.95
N LYS A 104 9.46 -14.61 -11.20
CA LYS A 104 8.92 -15.91 -11.56
C LYS A 104 9.89 -16.65 -12.46
N GLY A 105 9.76 -17.96 -12.42
CA GLY A 105 10.43 -18.82 -13.36
C GLY A 105 9.77 -20.19 -13.43
N GLU A 106 9.87 -20.81 -14.59
CA GLU A 106 9.41 -22.17 -14.84
C GLU A 106 10.44 -22.94 -15.66
N ALA A 107 10.40 -24.27 -15.54
CA ALA A 107 11.28 -25.14 -16.30
C ALA A 107 10.76 -25.25 -17.74
N ASP A 108 11.66 -25.06 -18.70
CA ASP A 108 11.42 -25.28 -20.12
C ASP A 108 12.44 -26.29 -20.66
N GLY A 109 12.15 -27.57 -20.45
CA GLY A 109 13.09 -28.67 -20.70
C GLY A 109 14.35 -28.53 -19.83
N ASP A 110 15.50 -28.41 -20.48
CA ASP A 110 16.80 -28.17 -19.82
C ASP A 110 17.09 -26.67 -19.56
N ASN A 111 16.18 -25.78 -19.99
CA ASN A 111 16.29 -24.33 -19.82
C ASN A 111 15.34 -23.82 -18.71
N ALA A 112 15.49 -22.55 -18.36
CA ALA A 112 14.57 -21.83 -17.48
C ALA A 112 14.00 -20.62 -18.22
N LEU A 113 12.67 -20.49 -18.20
CA LEU A 113 11.99 -19.25 -18.55
C LEU A 113 11.91 -18.42 -17.28
N LEU A 114 12.45 -17.20 -17.31
CA LEU A 114 12.53 -16.31 -16.16
C LEU A 114 11.92 -14.96 -16.54
N TRP A 115 11.00 -14.48 -15.71
CA TRP A 115 10.38 -13.18 -15.91
C TRP A 115 10.03 -12.53 -14.59
N THR A 116 9.73 -11.24 -14.66
CA THR A 116 9.24 -10.45 -13.55
C THR A 116 7.90 -9.86 -13.92
N GLU A 117 6.91 -10.02 -13.05
CA GLU A 117 5.60 -9.36 -13.15
C GLU A 117 5.63 -8.12 -12.26
N THR A 118 5.30 -6.95 -12.80
CA THR A 118 5.15 -5.72 -12.01
C THR A 118 3.74 -5.19 -12.17
N TYR A 119 3.01 -5.13 -11.06
CA TYR A 119 1.67 -4.54 -10.97
C TYR A 119 1.80 -3.10 -10.44
N THR A 120 1.12 -2.16 -11.07
CA THR A 120 1.10 -0.75 -10.65
C THR A 120 -0.21 -0.06 -11.04
N TYR A 121 -0.36 1.20 -10.66
CA TYR A 121 -1.47 2.04 -11.05
C TYR A 121 -1.02 3.49 -11.25
N ASP A 122 -1.80 4.24 -12.00
CA ASP A 122 -1.80 5.70 -12.01
C ASP A 122 -3.24 6.21 -11.90
N TYR A 123 -3.39 7.51 -11.66
CA TYR A 123 -4.69 8.13 -11.53
C TYR A 123 -4.65 9.59 -11.96
N MET A 124 -5.81 10.08 -12.39
CA MET A 124 -6.08 11.48 -12.68
C MET A 124 -7.51 11.80 -12.23
N PRO A 125 -7.91 13.08 -12.16
CA PRO A 125 -9.27 13.44 -11.83
C PRO A 125 -10.29 12.66 -12.68
N GLY A 126 -11.15 11.90 -12.02
CA GLY A 126 -12.19 11.07 -12.65
C GLY A 126 -11.80 9.63 -12.99
N SER A 127 -10.54 9.21 -12.89
CA SER A 127 -10.17 7.82 -13.25
C SER A 127 -8.90 7.28 -12.58
N VAL A 128 -8.79 5.95 -12.60
CA VAL A 128 -7.61 5.17 -12.23
C VAL A 128 -7.38 4.11 -13.30
N ALA A 129 -6.12 3.90 -13.70
CA ALA A 129 -5.74 2.75 -14.50
C ALA A 129 -4.80 1.82 -13.73
N PHE A 130 -5.00 0.52 -13.89
CA PHE A 130 -4.12 -0.52 -13.37
C PHE A 130 -3.31 -1.13 -14.50
N TYR A 131 -2.08 -1.51 -14.20
CA TYR A 131 -1.12 -2.02 -15.17
C TYR A 131 -0.47 -3.31 -14.69
N VAL A 132 -0.14 -4.18 -15.62
CA VAL A 132 0.81 -5.28 -15.41
C VAL A 132 1.81 -5.32 -16.56
N GLN A 133 3.09 -5.41 -16.19
CA GLN A 133 4.21 -5.51 -17.13
C GLN A 133 5.03 -6.77 -16.87
N TYR A 134 5.42 -7.44 -17.95
CA TYR A 134 6.27 -8.62 -17.95
C TYR A 134 7.66 -8.24 -18.47
N SER A 135 8.73 -8.57 -17.73
CA SER A 135 10.10 -8.16 -18.07
C SER A 135 10.67 -8.80 -19.34
N ASP A 136 10.09 -9.89 -19.79
CA ASP A 136 10.45 -10.62 -21.01
C ASP A 136 9.63 -10.19 -22.24
N PHE A 137 8.67 -9.27 -22.05
CA PHE A 137 7.76 -8.73 -23.06
C PHE A 137 6.92 -9.78 -23.82
N ILE A 138 6.83 -11.00 -23.31
CA ILE A 138 5.99 -12.04 -23.91
C ILE A 138 4.52 -11.67 -23.69
N GLU A 139 3.70 -11.80 -24.74
CA GLU A 139 2.26 -11.60 -24.66
C GLU A 139 1.62 -12.74 -23.84
N GLN A 140 1.44 -12.49 -22.54
CA GLN A 140 0.74 -13.39 -21.64
C GLN A 140 -0.49 -12.69 -21.06
N GLN A 141 -1.68 -13.19 -21.38
CA GLN A 141 -2.92 -12.61 -20.86
C GLN A 141 -2.93 -12.69 -19.32
N PRO A 142 -3.10 -11.57 -18.60
CA PRO A 142 -3.21 -11.61 -17.15
C PRO A 142 -4.52 -12.26 -16.71
N GLY A 143 -4.52 -12.89 -15.54
CA GLY A 143 -5.73 -13.45 -14.93
C GLY A 143 -6.72 -12.38 -14.42
N ASP A 144 -7.80 -12.84 -13.79
CA ASP A 144 -8.66 -11.96 -13.00
C ASP A 144 -7.85 -11.37 -11.82
N MET A 145 -7.83 -10.05 -11.71
CA MET A 145 -7.08 -9.34 -10.68
C MET A 145 -8.00 -8.43 -9.87
N VAL A 146 -7.77 -8.35 -8.55
CA VAL A 146 -8.51 -7.48 -7.65
C VAL A 146 -7.56 -6.44 -7.06
N PHE A 147 -7.94 -5.18 -7.18
CA PHE A 147 -7.20 -4.05 -6.66
C PHE A 147 -8.03 -3.29 -5.63
N ARG A 148 -7.37 -2.68 -4.65
CA ARG A 148 -8.01 -1.80 -3.67
C ARG A 148 -7.33 -0.44 -3.68
N LEU A 149 -8.11 0.64 -3.74
CA LEU A 149 -7.62 2.00 -3.52
C LEU A 149 -8.18 2.58 -2.23
N VAL A 150 -7.34 3.31 -1.51
CA VAL A 150 -7.72 4.20 -0.41
C VAL A 150 -7.46 5.63 -0.88
N LEU A 151 -8.52 6.43 -0.97
CA LEU A 151 -8.45 7.87 -1.25
C LEU A 151 -8.48 8.61 0.09
N ASN A 152 -7.59 9.57 0.29
CA ASN A 152 -7.56 10.39 1.49
C ASN A 152 -7.33 11.86 1.13
N ASN A 153 -8.25 12.72 1.57
CA ASN A 153 -8.24 14.17 1.41
C ASN A 153 -7.84 14.85 2.72
#